data_AF-A0A950JM15-F1
#
_entry.id   AF-A0A950JM15-F1
#
_cell.length_a   1.000
_cell.length_b   1.000
_cell.length_c   1.000
_cell.angle_alpha   90.00
_cell.angle_beta   90.00
_cell.angle_gamma   90.00
#
_symmetry.space_group_name_H-M   'P 1'
#
loop_
_entity.id
_entity.type
_entity.pdbx_description
1 polymer ?
#
loop_
_entity_poly.entity_id
_entity_poly.type
_entity_poly.pdbx_seq_one_letter_code
_entity_poly.pdbx_strand_id
1 'polypeptide(L)'
;MNAAICFSSLVGLAALAATSAAAQPSRVIILRHAEKANAYALCDLGRERANALAKQFLGEGAAHSLFAPGERPAAFMAVTLHSLETLTPAAQTWGLPVIDYSVVPNKDEDEDAQEAEINARTQEAGRDLMSSRVFDGKTVVVAWEHKRIASRKLEKDYRGQEMTFRQLLRLGQAPESWSDTNYDYFWIVDYAPGNPNPTKFEAVKQTFTSPFNAIPAPDWEAPEPKHIEAGCKK
;
A
#
# COMPACT_ATOMS: atom_id res chain seq x y z
N MET A 1 78.62 11.86 17.06
CA MET A 1 77.55 11.32 17.95
C MET A 1 76.23 11.89 17.48
N ASN A 2 75.24 11.01 17.35
CA ASN A 2 74.11 11.11 16.43
C ASN A 2 73.08 12.20 16.75
N ALA A 3 72.59 12.86 15.70
CA ALA A 3 71.37 13.66 15.72
C ALA A 3 70.15 12.75 15.50
N ALA A 4 69.12 12.88 16.34
CA ALA A 4 67.84 12.23 16.19
C ALA A 4 66.80 13.29 15.80
N ILE A 5 66.15 13.11 14.65
CA ILE A 5 64.98 13.89 14.23
C ILE A 5 63.81 12.90 14.15
N CYS A 6 62.90 12.99 15.11
CA CYS A 6 61.63 12.27 15.10
C CYS A 6 60.66 12.98 14.15
N PHE A 7 60.28 12.33 13.06
CA PHE A 7 59.12 12.73 12.28
C PHE A 7 57.89 12.00 12.81
N SER A 8 57.00 12.73 13.50
CA SER A 8 55.68 12.24 13.87
C SER A 8 54.73 12.43 12.69
N SER A 9 54.39 11.35 11.99
CA SER A 9 53.36 11.35 10.95
C SER A 9 51.97 11.26 11.58
N LEU A 10 51.25 12.38 11.63
CA LEU A 10 49.79 12.38 11.87
C LEU A 10 49.10 11.84 10.60
N VAL A 11 48.61 10.60 10.66
CA VAL A 11 47.67 10.08 9.66
C VAL A 11 46.28 10.54 10.09
N GLY A 12 45.73 11.53 9.37
CA GLY A 12 44.34 11.97 9.54
C GLY A 12 43.38 10.96 8.93
N LEU A 13 42.63 10.24 9.78
CA LEU A 13 41.48 9.44 9.36
C LEU A 13 40.32 10.40 9.03
N ALA A 14 40.17 10.76 7.76
CA ALA A 14 38.94 11.38 7.28
C ALA A 14 37.84 10.31 7.22
N ALA A 15 37.06 10.19 8.29
CA ALA A 15 35.84 9.39 8.28
C ALA A 15 34.83 10.08 7.34
N LEU A 16 34.71 9.58 6.10
CA LEU A 16 33.57 9.90 5.26
C LEU A 16 32.33 9.39 5.99
N ALA A 17 31.58 10.30 6.61
CA ALA A 17 30.23 10.03 7.06
C ALA A 17 29.39 9.73 5.82
N ALA A 18 29.29 8.44 5.46
CA ALA A 18 28.30 7.96 4.53
C ALA A 18 26.95 8.26 5.15
N THR A 19 26.32 9.36 4.72
CA THR A 19 24.91 9.61 5.01
C THR A 19 24.16 8.39 4.52
N SER A 20 23.64 7.59 5.46
CA SER A 20 22.79 6.46 5.10
C SER A 20 21.62 7.05 4.32
N ALA A 21 21.60 6.82 3.01
CA ALA A 21 20.43 7.12 2.22
C ALA A 21 19.27 6.38 2.88
N ALA A 22 18.22 7.11 3.25
CA ALA A 22 17.02 6.52 3.80
C ALA A 22 16.46 5.57 2.74
N ALA A 23 16.38 4.28 3.08
CA ALA A 23 15.82 3.28 2.19
C ALA A 23 14.32 3.52 2.07
N GLN A 24 13.84 3.72 0.84
CA GLN A 24 12.42 3.99 0.59
C GLN A 24 11.99 3.56 -0.82
N PRO A 25 10.71 3.20 -1.02
CA PRO A 25 10.18 2.89 -2.34
C PRO A 25 10.31 4.09 -3.27
N SER A 26 10.57 3.81 -4.56
CA SER A 26 10.41 4.82 -5.60
C SER A 26 8.93 5.05 -5.91
N ARG A 27 8.09 4.03 -5.68
CA ARG A 27 6.64 4.08 -5.92
C ARG A 27 5.85 3.20 -4.96
N VAL A 28 4.71 3.71 -4.52
CA VAL A 28 3.71 2.95 -3.76
C VAL A 28 2.38 3.00 -4.50
N ILE A 29 1.77 1.84 -4.74
CA ILE A 29 0.44 1.72 -5.34
C ILE A 29 -0.51 1.23 -4.25
N ILE A 30 -1.46 2.06 -3.84
CA ILE A 30 -2.42 1.74 -2.78
C ILE A 30 -3.80 1.53 -3.40
N LEU A 31 -4.51 0.53 -2.92
CA LEU A 31 -5.92 0.29 -3.24
C LEU A 31 -6.66 -0.22 -2.00
N ARG A 32 -7.98 -0.13 -2.05
CA ARG A 32 -8.84 -0.83 -1.10
C ARG A 32 -8.91 -2.31 -1.46
N HIS A 33 -9.12 -3.18 -0.46
CA HIS A 33 -9.60 -4.55 -0.71
C HIS A 33 -10.88 -4.54 -1.59
N ALA A 34 -11.16 -5.65 -2.27
CA ALA A 34 -12.37 -5.83 -3.08
C ALA A 34 -13.63 -6.15 -2.23
N GLU A 35 -14.78 -6.25 -2.87
CA GLU A 35 -16.09 -6.39 -2.22
C GLU A 35 -16.20 -7.66 -1.36
N LYS A 36 -16.76 -7.52 -0.16
CA LYS A 36 -16.78 -8.58 0.88
C LYS A 36 -18.07 -9.39 0.82
N ALA A 37 -18.02 -10.70 1.07
CA ALA A 37 -19.21 -11.51 1.37
C ALA A 37 -19.53 -11.50 2.87
N ASN A 38 -18.48 -11.60 3.69
CA ASN A 38 -18.56 -11.65 5.14
C ASN A 38 -17.19 -11.26 5.72
N ALA A 39 -16.99 -11.40 7.03
CA ALA A 39 -15.73 -11.02 7.68
C ALA A 39 -14.49 -11.79 7.16
N TYR A 40 -14.68 -12.95 6.55
CA TYR A 40 -13.60 -13.89 6.20
C TYR A 40 -13.32 -14.00 4.69
N ALA A 41 -14.21 -13.52 3.83
CA ALA A 41 -14.12 -13.76 2.39
C ALA A 41 -14.67 -12.60 1.56
N LEU A 42 -14.14 -12.46 0.35
CA LEU A 42 -14.72 -11.67 -0.74
C LEU A 42 -16.02 -12.31 -1.26
N CYS A 43 -16.91 -11.49 -1.83
CA CYS A 43 -18.05 -11.97 -2.60
C CYS A 43 -17.65 -12.33 -4.04
N ASP A 44 -18.57 -12.88 -4.83
CA ASP A 44 -18.31 -13.26 -6.22
C ASP A 44 -17.78 -12.08 -7.05
N LEU A 45 -18.41 -10.91 -6.91
CA LEU A 45 -17.93 -9.69 -7.54
C LEU A 45 -16.53 -9.29 -7.05
N GLY A 46 -16.26 -9.38 -5.75
CA GLY A 46 -14.96 -9.04 -5.19
C GLY A 46 -13.85 -9.96 -5.71
N ARG A 47 -14.14 -11.26 -5.86
CA ARG A 47 -13.22 -12.23 -6.49
C ARG A 47 -13.05 -11.95 -7.97
N GLU A 48 -14.09 -11.56 -8.69
CA GLU A 48 -14.00 -11.13 -10.09
C GLU A 48 -13.09 -9.90 -10.22
N ARG A 49 -13.27 -8.90 -9.35
CA ARG A 49 -12.41 -7.70 -9.27
C ARG A 49 -10.97 -8.04 -8.95
N ALA A 50 -10.70 -8.91 -7.97
CA ALA A 50 -9.34 -9.34 -7.66
C ALA A 50 -8.64 -9.98 -8.87
N ASN A 51 -9.37 -10.82 -9.62
CA ASN A 51 -8.87 -11.41 -10.86
C ASN A 51 -8.67 -10.37 -11.97
N ALA A 52 -9.56 -9.40 -12.10
CA ALA A 52 -9.46 -8.32 -13.07
C ALA A 52 -8.26 -7.40 -12.77
N LEU A 53 -8.05 -7.05 -11.50
CA LEU A 53 -6.90 -6.30 -11.02
C LEU A 53 -5.59 -7.00 -11.41
N ALA A 54 -5.48 -8.31 -11.18
CA ALA A 54 -4.32 -9.09 -11.58
C ALA A 54 -4.11 -9.07 -13.10
N LYS A 55 -5.15 -9.34 -13.89
CA LYS A 55 -5.02 -9.47 -15.35
C LYS A 55 -4.86 -8.14 -16.09
N GLN A 56 -5.34 -7.04 -15.52
CA GLN A 56 -5.34 -5.76 -16.22
C GLN A 56 -4.35 -4.75 -15.65
N PHE A 57 -3.96 -4.81 -14.37
CA PHE A 57 -3.13 -3.75 -13.79
C PHE A 57 -1.91 -4.25 -13.01
N LEU A 58 -2.12 -5.22 -12.11
CA LEU A 58 -1.16 -5.54 -11.05
C LEU A 58 -0.36 -6.83 -11.29
N GLY A 59 -0.74 -7.68 -12.25
CA GLY A 59 -0.07 -8.95 -12.51
C GLY A 59 1.04 -8.87 -13.55
N GLU A 60 1.87 -9.91 -13.60
CA GLU A 60 2.86 -10.11 -14.65
C GLU A 60 2.13 -10.28 -15.99
N GLY A 61 2.50 -9.48 -16.99
CA GLY A 61 1.84 -9.48 -18.30
C GLY A 61 0.44 -8.83 -18.32
N ALA A 62 0.11 -8.02 -17.31
CA ALA A 62 -1.16 -7.30 -17.26
C ALA A 62 -1.40 -6.39 -18.49
N ALA A 63 -2.64 -6.38 -19.00
CA ALA A 63 -3.01 -5.66 -20.23
C ALA A 63 -2.78 -4.13 -20.18
N HIS A 64 -2.93 -3.54 -19.00
CA HIS A 64 -2.75 -2.11 -18.70
C HIS A 64 -1.82 -1.97 -17.49
N SER A 65 -0.68 -2.67 -17.53
CA SER A 65 0.25 -2.77 -16.40
C SER A 65 0.60 -1.40 -15.80
N LEU A 66 0.55 -1.32 -14.46
CA LEU A 66 1.00 -0.15 -13.69
C LEU A 66 2.52 -0.13 -13.46
N PHE A 67 3.22 -1.18 -13.90
CA PHE A 67 4.67 -1.29 -13.81
C PHE A 67 5.31 -0.91 -15.14
N ALA A 68 6.46 -0.24 -15.09
CA ALA A 68 7.22 0.05 -16.30
C ALA A 68 7.69 -1.26 -16.98
N PRO A 69 7.95 -1.25 -18.30
CA PRO A 69 8.48 -2.44 -18.98
C PRO A 69 9.75 -2.97 -18.30
N GLY A 70 9.72 -4.25 -17.90
CA GLY A 70 10.82 -4.92 -17.19
C GLY A 70 10.89 -4.62 -15.68
N GLU A 71 10.01 -3.77 -15.15
CA GLU A 71 9.87 -3.55 -13.72
C GLU A 71 9.07 -4.69 -13.07
N ARG A 72 9.50 -5.08 -11.86
CA ARG A 72 8.79 -6.04 -10.99
C ARG A 72 8.45 -5.35 -9.67
N PRO A 73 7.26 -5.57 -9.09
CA PRO A 73 7.00 -5.16 -7.72
C PRO A 73 7.96 -5.87 -6.76
N ALA A 74 8.37 -5.19 -5.69
CA ALA A 74 9.15 -5.80 -4.62
C ALA A 74 8.27 -6.58 -3.64
N ALA A 75 7.03 -6.12 -3.44
CA ALA A 75 6.08 -6.78 -2.54
C ALA A 75 4.63 -6.38 -2.83
N PHE A 76 3.74 -7.24 -2.34
CA PHE A 76 2.32 -7.01 -2.15
C PHE A 76 2.06 -7.05 -0.64
N MET A 77 1.40 -6.03 -0.07
CA MET A 77 1.12 -5.93 1.36
C MET A 77 -0.39 -5.94 1.63
N ALA A 78 -0.79 -6.70 2.67
CA ALA A 78 -2.17 -6.85 3.11
C ALA A 78 -2.28 -6.82 4.65
N VAL A 79 -3.52 -6.75 5.15
CA VAL A 79 -3.83 -6.67 6.60
C VAL A 79 -4.99 -7.54 7.03
N THR A 80 -6.02 -7.67 6.21
CA THR A 80 -7.19 -8.50 6.50
C THR A 80 -7.24 -9.64 5.48
N LEU A 81 -8.05 -10.65 5.78
CA LEU A 81 -8.33 -11.72 4.82
C LEU A 81 -8.86 -11.16 3.49
N HIS A 82 -9.60 -10.04 3.50
CA HIS A 82 -10.09 -9.39 2.29
C HIS A 82 -8.97 -8.77 1.46
N SER A 83 -8.04 -8.03 2.07
CA SER A 83 -6.91 -7.46 1.31
C SER A 83 -5.94 -8.54 0.83
N LEU A 84 -5.77 -9.61 1.61
CA LEU A 84 -5.00 -10.78 1.20
C LEU A 84 -5.64 -11.47 -0.03
N GLU A 85 -6.93 -11.78 0.03
CA GLU A 85 -7.66 -12.39 -1.09
C GLU A 85 -7.68 -11.49 -2.33
N THR A 86 -7.71 -10.16 -2.13
CA THR A 86 -7.64 -9.18 -3.23
C THR A 86 -6.31 -9.21 -3.98
N LEU A 87 -5.18 -9.28 -3.26
CA LEU A 87 -3.85 -9.22 -3.87
C LEU A 87 -3.30 -10.56 -4.32
N THR A 88 -3.78 -11.66 -3.74
CA THR A 88 -3.24 -13.00 -4.00
C THR A 88 -3.17 -13.34 -5.49
N PRO A 89 -4.22 -13.10 -6.32
CA PRO A 89 -4.14 -13.40 -7.75
C PRO A 89 -3.02 -12.63 -8.47
N ALA A 90 -2.79 -11.36 -8.12
CA ALA A 90 -1.72 -10.56 -8.73
C ALA A 90 -0.34 -11.04 -8.27
N ALA A 91 -0.14 -11.22 -6.96
CA ALA A 91 1.13 -11.68 -6.40
C ALA A 91 1.58 -13.03 -6.97
N GLN A 92 0.64 -13.95 -7.17
CA GLN A 92 0.88 -15.26 -7.76
C GLN A 92 1.45 -15.18 -9.18
N THR A 93 0.96 -14.27 -10.02
CA THR A 93 1.50 -14.10 -11.39
C THR A 93 2.98 -13.70 -11.38
N TRP A 94 3.43 -12.97 -10.35
CA TRP A 94 4.84 -12.59 -10.19
C TRP A 94 5.69 -13.63 -9.47
N GLY A 95 5.08 -14.72 -8.97
CA GLY A 95 5.75 -15.70 -8.11
C GLY A 95 6.15 -15.12 -6.75
N LEU A 96 5.43 -14.11 -6.25
CA LEU A 96 5.71 -13.43 -4.99
C LEU A 96 4.68 -13.80 -3.92
N PRO A 97 5.08 -13.87 -2.63
CA PRO A 97 4.12 -13.92 -1.53
C PRO A 97 3.46 -12.55 -1.33
N VAL A 98 2.31 -12.56 -0.65
CA VAL A 98 1.77 -11.34 -0.02
C VAL A 98 2.37 -11.26 1.38
N ILE A 99 2.98 -10.12 1.73
CA ILE A 99 3.40 -9.79 3.08
C ILE A 99 2.14 -9.42 3.87
N ASP A 100 1.74 -10.29 4.77
CA ASP A 100 0.52 -10.12 5.54
C ASP A 100 0.85 -9.60 6.95
N TYR A 101 0.27 -8.46 7.31
CA TYR A 101 0.31 -7.91 8.67
C TYR A 101 -0.83 -8.45 9.55
N SER A 102 -1.70 -9.28 8.95
CA SER A 102 -2.75 -10.12 9.52
C SER A 102 -3.45 -9.59 10.77
N VAL A 103 -4.68 -9.14 10.60
CA VAL A 103 -5.71 -9.07 11.63
C VAL A 103 -6.83 -10.01 11.19
N VAL A 104 -6.98 -11.13 11.90
CA VAL A 104 -7.96 -12.16 11.57
C VAL A 104 -9.25 -11.90 12.35
N PRO A 105 -10.44 -11.93 11.72
CA PRO A 105 -11.67 -11.70 12.44
C PRO A 105 -11.93 -12.73 13.54
N ASN A 106 -12.03 -12.25 14.78
CA ASN A 106 -12.43 -13.04 15.93
C ASN A 106 -13.86 -12.65 16.35
N LYS A 107 -14.77 -13.63 16.43
CA LYS A 107 -16.18 -13.38 16.78
C LYS A 107 -16.39 -13.03 18.25
N ASP A 108 -15.44 -13.37 19.09
CA ASP A 108 -15.48 -13.12 20.53
C ASP A 108 -14.75 -11.82 20.90
N GLU A 109 -14.13 -11.15 19.93
CA GLU A 109 -13.40 -9.91 20.12
C GLU A 109 -14.32 -8.69 19.91
N ASP A 110 -14.08 -7.67 20.72
CA ASP A 110 -14.76 -6.39 20.63
C ASP A 110 -14.32 -5.62 19.36
N GLU A 111 -15.27 -4.95 18.69
CA GLU A 111 -14.98 -4.25 17.42
C GLU A 111 -13.92 -3.15 17.61
N ASP A 112 -13.88 -2.46 18.75
CA ASP A 112 -12.88 -1.41 19.00
C ASP A 112 -11.48 -2.03 19.20
N ALA A 113 -11.40 -3.22 19.80
CA ALA A 113 -10.14 -3.96 19.93
C ALA A 113 -9.59 -4.37 18.56
N GLN A 114 -10.44 -4.92 17.69
CA GLN A 114 -10.06 -5.27 16.32
C GLN A 114 -9.60 -4.02 15.54
N GLU A 115 -10.35 -2.91 15.64
CA GLU A 115 -10.01 -1.66 14.96
C GLU A 115 -8.68 -1.07 15.49
N ALA A 116 -8.39 -1.21 16.77
CA ALA A 116 -7.11 -0.82 17.36
C ALA A 116 -5.94 -1.70 16.87
N GLU A 117 -6.17 -3.01 16.70
CA GLU A 117 -5.15 -3.89 16.10
C GLU A 117 -4.86 -3.49 14.64
N ILE A 118 -5.88 -3.22 13.83
CA ILE A 118 -5.71 -2.73 12.45
C ILE A 118 -4.93 -1.41 12.43
N ASN A 119 -5.16 -0.49 13.39
CA ASN A 119 -4.35 0.73 13.50
C ASN A 119 -2.88 0.43 13.72
N ALA A 120 -2.56 -0.45 14.69
CA ALA A 120 -1.19 -0.82 15.00
C ALA A 120 -0.49 -1.47 13.79
N ARG A 121 -1.18 -2.37 13.08
CA ARG A 121 -0.68 -3.01 11.85
C ARG A 121 -0.50 -2.02 10.70
N THR A 122 -1.33 -0.99 10.61
CA THR A 122 -1.18 0.07 9.60
C THR A 122 0.07 0.90 9.85
N GLN A 123 0.31 1.27 11.11
CA GLN A 123 1.52 1.99 11.49
C GLN A 123 2.78 1.16 11.27
N GLU A 124 2.73 -0.15 11.58
CA GLU A 124 3.79 -1.10 11.30
C GLU A 124 4.09 -1.16 9.80
N ALA A 125 3.08 -1.40 8.98
CA ALA A 125 3.23 -1.45 7.53
C ALA A 125 3.75 -0.15 6.94
N GLY A 126 3.27 1.01 7.41
CA GLY A 126 3.77 2.32 6.96
C GLY A 126 5.25 2.54 7.30
N ARG A 127 5.68 2.14 8.50
CA ARG A 127 7.11 2.23 8.88
C ARG A 127 7.97 1.30 8.04
N ASP A 128 7.57 0.05 7.88
CA ASP A 128 8.32 -0.95 7.11
C ASP A 128 8.44 -0.53 5.65
N LEU A 129 7.33 -0.06 5.07
CA LEU A 129 7.28 0.48 3.71
C LEU A 129 8.30 1.60 3.52
N MET A 130 8.43 2.54 4.45
CA MET A 130 9.26 3.74 4.31
C MET A 130 10.69 3.63 4.88
N SER A 131 11.07 2.46 5.41
CA SER A 131 12.39 2.29 6.04
C SER A 131 13.11 0.99 5.68
N SER A 132 12.42 0.02 5.08
CA SER A 132 13.02 -1.26 4.72
C SER A 132 13.89 -1.16 3.47
N ARG A 133 15.14 -1.60 3.58
CA ARG A 133 16.10 -1.71 2.45
C ARG A 133 15.61 -2.60 1.33
N VAL A 134 14.70 -3.53 1.60
CA VAL A 134 14.17 -4.43 0.57
C VAL A 134 13.24 -3.71 -0.43
N PHE A 135 12.71 -2.55 -0.04
CA PHE A 135 11.84 -1.73 -0.88
C PHE A 135 12.59 -0.55 -1.52
N ASP A 136 13.88 -0.37 -1.24
CA ASP A 136 14.63 0.81 -1.68
C ASP A 136 14.66 0.95 -3.21
N GLY A 137 14.11 2.06 -3.71
CA GLY A 137 13.96 2.35 -5.13
C GLY A 137 13.05 1.38 -5.89
N LYS A 138 12.16 0.67 -5.21
CA LYS A 138 11.23 -0.31 -5.80
C LYS A 138 9.77 0.17 -5.76
N THR A 139 8.93 -0.52 -6.54
CA THR A 139 7.48 -0.40 -6.43
C THR A 139 6.92 -1.40 -5.43
N VAL A 140 6.05 -0.94 -4.53
CA VAL A 140 5.31 -1.79 -3.58
C VAL A 140 3.80 -1.57 -3.78
N VAL A 141 3.03 -2.66 -3.76
CA VAL A 141 1.57 -2.62 -3.85
C VAL A 141 0.96 -2.89 -2.48
N VAL A 142 -0.02 -2.10 -2.07
CA VAL A 142 -0.66 -2.16 -0.75
C VAL A 142 -2.18 -2.19 -0.90
N ALA A 143 -2.83 -3.30 -0.53
CA ALA A 143 -4.28 -3.37 -0.43
C ALA A 143 -4.70 -3.29 1.04
N TRP A 144 -5.66 -2.42 1.35
CA TRP A 144 -6.00 -2.16 2.75
C TRP A 144 -7.47 -1.86 2.99
N GLU A 145 -7.83 -1.67 4.26
CA GLU A 145 -9.15 -1.18 4.69
C GLU A 145 -9.27 0.33 4.44
N HIS A 146 -10.38 0.77 3.85
CA HIS A 146 -10.59 2.17 3.41
C HIS A 146 -10.28 3.20 4.51
N LYS A 147 -10.74 2.95 5.76
CA LYS A 147 -10.50 3.86 6.90
C LYS A 147 -9.02 4.09 7.21
N ARG A 148 -8.15 3.13 6.89
CA ARG A 148 -6.70 3.21 7.15
C ARG A 148 -5.92 3.61 5.90
N ILE A 149 -6.55 3.67 4.73
CA ILE A 149 -5.99 4.41 3.60
C ILE A 149 -6.12 5.91 3.86
N ALA A 150 -7.34 6.38 4.13
CA ALA A 150 -7.61 7.76 4.56
C ALA A 150 -8.94 7.86 5.34
N SER A 151 -8.92 8.56 6.48
CA SER A 151 -10.12 8.81 7.28
C SER A 151 -9.96 10.05 8.15
N ARG A 152 -10.67 11.12 7.80
CA ARG A 152 -10.68 12.38 8.55
C ARG A 152 -11.09 12.15 10.01
N LYS A 153 -12.04 11.25 10.24
CA LYS A 153 -12.49 10.90 11.59
C LYS A 153 -11.38 10.23 12.38
N LEU A 154 -10.73 9.19 11.82
CA LEU A 154 -9.66 8.47 12.51
C LEU A 154 -8.49 9.40 12.83
N GLU A 155 -8.07 10.22 11.86
CA GLU A 155 -6.99 11.20 12.03
C GLU A 155 -7.32 12.26 13.11
N LYS A 156 -8.60 12.64 13.24
CA LYS A 156 -9.08 13.55 14.29
C LYS A 156 -9.12 12.90 15.66
N ASP A 157 -9.56 11.65 15.75
CA ASP A 157 -9.71 10.92 17.01
C ASP A 157 -8.34 10.58 17.61
N TYR A 158 -7.33 10.37 16.76
CA TYR A 158 -5.95 10.04 17.15
C TYR A 158 -4.95 11.17 16.87
N ARG A 159 -5.31 12.42 17.22
CA ARG A 159 -4.44 13.59 17.04
C ARG A 159 -3.05 13.38 17.66
N GLY A 160 -2.02 13.73 16.89
CA GLY A 160 -0.62 13.56 17.28
C GLY A 160 -0.04 12.20 16.92
N GLN A 161 -0.84 11.31 16.34
CA GLN A 161 -0.40 10.02 15.81
C GLN A 161 -0.77 9.92 14.33
N GLU A 162 0.12 9.36 13.53
CA GLU A 162 -0.16 9.01 12.14
C GLU A 162 -0.87 7.66 12.11
N MET A 163 -2.12 7.62 11.63
CA MET A 163 -2.98 6.43 11.68
C MET A 163 -3.39 5.90 10.30
N THR A 164 -3.25 6.71 9.26
CA THR A 164 -3.66 6.38 7.90
C THR A 164 -2.44 6.37 6.99
N PHE A 165 -2.48 5.60 5.88
CA PHE A 165 -1.47 5.71 4.84
C PHE A 165 -1.37 7.13 4.29
N ARG A 166 -2.48 7.87 4.22
CA ARG A 166 -2.45 9.30 3.88
C ARG A 166 -1.47 10.09 4.76
N GLN A 167 -1.50 9.90 6.09
CA GLN A 167 -0.57 10.56 7.01
C GLN A 167 0.83 9.96 6.93
N LEU A 168 0.94 8.63 7.06
CA LEU A 168 2.21 7.89 7.11
C LEU A 168 3.07 8.12 5.86
N LEU A 169 2.43 8.34 4.71
CA LEU A 169 3.07 8.57 3.42
C LEU A 169 3.09 10.04 2.99
N ARG A 170 2.65 10.95 3.87
CA ARG A 170 2.67 12.41 3.70
C ARG A 170 1.87 12.91 2.49
N LEU A 171 0.71 12.28 2.24
CA LEU A 171 -0.15 12.56 1.09
C LEU A 171 -1.10 13.74 1.36
N GLY A 172 -0.56 14.92 1.67
CA GLY A 172 -1.37 16.09 2.01
C GLY A 172 -2.38 16.50 0.93
N GLN A 173 -2.05 16.24 -0.35
CA GLN A 173 -2.91 16.53 -1.51
C GLN A 173 -3.97 15.46 -1.81
N ALA A 174 -3.90 14.29 -1.16
CA ALA A 174 -4.88 13.23 -1.34
C ALA A 174 -6.19 13.56 -0.59
N PRO A 175 -7.35 13.04 -1.06
CA PRO A 175 -8.62 13.15 -0.35
C PRO A 175 -8.48 12.75 1.13
N GLU A 176 -9.10 13.51 2.03
CA GLU A 176 -8.98 13.27 3.47
C GLU A 176 -9.73 12.01 3.94
N SER A 177 -10.54 11.40 3.09
CA SER A 177 -11.26 10.17 3.41
C SER A 177 -11.44 9.33 2.16
N TRP A 178 -11.28 8.01 2.33
CA TRP A 178 -11.65 7.02 1.33
C TRP A 178 -13.09 6.57 1.60
N SER A 179 -14.00 6.78 0.64
CA SER A 179 -15.42 6.44 0.79
C SER A 179 -15.64 4.93 1.00
N ASP A 180 -16.59 4.55 1.86
CA ASP A 180 -16.95 3.13 2.05
C ASP A 180 -17.53 2.48 0.79
N THR A 181 -17.94 3.29 -0.20
CA THR A 181 -18.54 2.86 -1.46
C THR A 181 -17.54 2.74 -2.59
N ASN A 182 -16.30 3.17 -2.37
CA ASN A 182 -15.32 3.30 -3.44
C ASN A 182 -14.30 2.16 -3.38
N TYR A 183 -14.30 1.33 -4.41
CA TYR A 183 -13.40 0.18 -4.58
C TYR A 183 -12.42 0.40 -5.75
N ASP A 184 -12.59 1.50 -6.49
CA ASP A 184 -12.35 1.55 -7.93
C ASP A 184 -11.17 2.43 -8.31
N TYR A 185 -10.26 2.67 -7.37
CA TYR A 185 -9.14 3.56 -7.59
C TYR A 185 -7.85 2.97 -7.04
N PHE A 186 -6.76 3.34 -7.70
CA PHE A 186 -5.41 3.28 -7.16
C PHE A 186 -5.00 4.67 -6.71
N TRP A 187 -4.34 4.77 -5.57
CA TRP A 187 -3.50 5.91 -5.23
C TRP A 187 -2.07 5.54 -5.56
N ILE A 188 -1.49 6.19 -6.56
CA ILE A 188 -0.11 5.98 -6.99
C ILE A 188 0.72 7.14 -6.45
N VAL A 189 1.76 6.81 -5.69
CA VAL A 189 2.63 7.77 -5.02
C VAL A 189 4.05 7.54 -5.51
N ASP A 190 4.71 8.58 -6.02
CA ASP A 190 6.11 8.51 -6.44
C ASP A 190 7.01 9.29 -5.47
N TYR A 191 8.23 8.78 -5.26
CA TYR A 191 9.25 9.41 -4.43
C TYR A 191 10.57 9.53 -5.19
N ALA A 192 11.27 10.65 -5.00
CA ALA A 192 12.66 10.79 -5.42
C ALA A 192 13.58 10.06 -4.42
N PRO A 193 14.73 9.48 -4.86
CA PRO A 193 15.64 8.77 -3.96
C PRO A 193 16.03 9.59 -2.72
N GLY A 194 15.90 8.98 -1.54
CA GLY A 194 16.23 9.59 -0.25
C GLY A 194 15.34 10.77 0.18
N ASN A 195 14.25 11.06 -0.54
CA ASN A 195 13.27 12.09 -0.18
C ASN A 195 11.98 11.45 0.35
N PRO A 196 11.69 11.54 1.66
CA PRO A 196 10.48 10.95 2.25
C PRO A 196 9.20 11.70 1.90
N ASN A 197 9.28 12.85 1.22
CA ASN A 197 8.11 13.56 0.72
C ASN A 197 7.80 13.10 -0.70
N PRO A 198 6.53 12.80 -1.02
CA PRO A 198 6.13 12.37 -2.34
C PRO A 198 6.42 13.48 -3.36
N THR A 199 6.94 13.09 -4.52
CA THR A 199 7.12 13.98 -5.68
C THR A 199 5.89 14.00 -6.58
N LYS A 200 5.05 12.97 -6.48
CA LYS A 200 3.81 12.85 -7.25
C LYS A 200 2.78 12.04 -6.48
N PHE A 201 1.52 12.42 -6.63
CA PHE A 201 0.37 11.61 -6.23
C PHE A 201 -0.68 11.67 -7.33
N GLU A 202 -1.21 10.51 -7.71
CA GLU A 202 -2.29 10.36 -8.68
C GLU A 202 -3.35 9.39 -8.16
N ALA A 203 -4.62 9.79 -8.25
CA ALA A 203 -5.74 8.89 -8.08
C ALA A 203 -6.17 8.37 -9.46
N VAL A 204 -5.87 7.10 -9.75
CA VAL A 204 -6.13 6.46 -11.04
C VAL A 204 -7.33 5.53 -10.93
N LYS A 205 -8.36 5.79 -11.73
CA LYS A 205 -9.56 4.95 -11.78
C LYS A 205 -9.27 3.58 -12.39
N GLN A 206 -9.79 2.53 -11.77
CA GLN A 206 -9.78 1.15 -12.23
C GLN A 206 -10.86 0.96 -13.32
N THR A 207 -10.54 1.33 -14.55
CA THR A 207 -11.45 1.11 -15.68
C THR A 207 -11.17 -0.23 -16.32
N PHE A 208 -12.05 -1.21 -16.09
CA PHE A 208 -11.87 -2.55 -16.62
C PHE A 208 -12.37 -2.68 -18.07
N THR A 209 -11.57 -3.34 -18.90
CA THR A 209 -11.95 -3.72 -20.27
C THR A 209 -12.45 -5.16 -20.33
N SER A 210 -12.97 -5.61 -21.48
CA SER A 210 -13.43 -7.00 -21.68
C SER A 210 -12.34 -8.02 -21.28
N PRO A 211 -12.69 -9.10 -20.57
CA PRO A 211 -14.05 -9.56 -20.23
C PRO A 211 -14.62 -8.97 -18.93
N PHE A 212 -13.92 -8.05 -18.27
CA PHE A 212 -14.26 -7.52 -16.93
C PHE A 212 -15.02 -6.20 -16.96
N ASN A 213 -15.45 -5.73 -18.14
CA ASN A 213 -16.12 -4.44 -18.30
C ASN A 213 -17.53 -4.36 -17.64
N ALA A 214 -18.01 -5.46 -17.08
CA ALA A 214 -19.24 -5.50 -16.28
C ALA A 214 -18.99 -5.17 -14.79
N ILE A 215 -17.74 -5.20 -14.33
CA ILE A 215 -17.38 -4.82 -12.97
C ILE A 215 -17.65 -3.31 -12.82
N PRO A 216 -18.48 -2.89 -11.84
CA PRO A 216 -18.78 -1.48 -11.67
C PRO A 216 -17.52 -0.71 -11.28
N ALA A 217 -17.34 0.46 -11.90
CA ALA A 217 -16.28 1.41 -11.58
C ALA A 217 -16.87 2.83 -11.56
N PRO A 218 -17.62 3.22 -10.51
CA PRO A 218 -18.11 4.59 -10.33
C PRO A 218 -16.97 5.61 -10.22
N ASP A 219 -17.27 6.88 -10.48
CA ASP A 219 -16.35 7.97 -10.13
C ASP A 219 -16.23 8.13 -8.61
N TRP A 220 -15.15 8.77 -8.13
CA TRP A 220 -14.74 8.78 -6.71
C TRP A 220 -15.84 9.13 -5.69
N GLU A 221 -16.77 10.02 -6.06
CA GLU A 221 -17.88 10.49 -5.23
C GLU A 221 -19.26 10.03 -5.74
N ALA A 222 -19.30 9.16 -6.75
CA ALA A 222 -20.56 8.62 -7.24
C ALA A 222 -21.16 7.65 -6.20
N PRO A 223 -22.50 7.50 -6.17
CA PRO A 223 -23.16 6.53 -5.31
C PRO A 223 -22.64 5.11 -5.54
N GLU A 224 -22.66 4.30 -4.48
CA GLU A 224 -22.33 2.88 -4.58
C GLU A 224 -23.24 2.21 -5.61
N PRO A 225 -22.67 1.51 -6.61
CA PRO A 225 -23.42 0.55 -7.40
C PRO A 225 -24.08 -0.48 -6.47
N LYS A 226 -25.17 -1.09 -6.89
CA LYS A 226 -25.88 -2.07 -6.06
C LYS A 226 -25.15 -3.42 -5.97
N HIS A 227 -23.91 -3.44 -5.52
CA HIS A 227 -23.11 -4.63 -5.24
C HIS A 227 -23.82 -5.59 -4.26
N ILE A 228 -24.73 -5.04 -3.44
CA ILE A 228 -25.59 -5.78 -2.52
C ILE A 228 -26.55 -6.72 -3.26
N GLU A 229 -27.05 -6.34 -4.44
CA GLU A 229 -27.91 -7.21 -5.25
C GLU A 229 -27.13 -8.42 -5.80
N ALA A 230 -25.80 -8.33 -5.87
CA ALA A 230 -24.90 -9.44 -6.19
C ALA A 230 -24.45 -10.25 -4.95
N GLY A 231 -25.07 -10.05 -3.79
CA GLY A 231 -24.78 -10.78 -2.55
C GLY A 231 -23.58 -10.28 -1.75
N CYS A 232 -23.01 -9.12 -2.11
CA CYS A 232 -21.92 -8.51 -1.35
C CYS A 232 -22.45 -7.74 -0.13
N LYS A 233 -21.65 -7.70 0.93
CA LYS A 233 -21.82 -6.75 2.03
C LYS A 233 -21.22 -5.41 1.65
N LYS A 234 -21.79 -4.35 2.24
CA LYS A 234 -21.15 -3.03 2.30
C LYS A 234 -19.86 -3.11 3.09
#